data_AF-D5RND4-F1
#
_entry.id   AF-D5RND4-F1
#
_cell.length_a   1.000
_cell.length_b   1.000
_cell.length_c   1.000
_cell.angle_alpha   90.00
_cell.angle_beta   90.00
_cell.angle_gamma   90.00
#
_symmetry.space_group_name_H-M   'P 1'
#
loop_
_entity.id
_entity.type
_entity.pdbx_description
1 polymer ?
#
loop_
_entity_poly.entity_id
_entity_poly.type
_entity_poly.pdbx_seq_one_letter_code
_entity_poly.pdbx_strand_id
1 'polypeptide(L)'
;AGAREQPLRMAALGYSIARIRLGAMLAAGGLAGAAGALYPFLHLYVGPQSLHWSFSASMVIMLVIGGTGSLWGAYLGSAVYLALQTYLSAHTDRWPLLAGGLFVLIVLLLPQGLAGGLAGGARRLLRRRGA
;
A
#
# COMPACT_ATOMS: atom_id res chain seq x y z
N ALA A 1 -6.37 -13.08 -11.14
CA ALA A 1 -7.65 -13.54 -10.57
C ALA A 1 -7.71 -15.07 -10.48
N GLY A 2 -7.61 -15.80 -11.60
CA GLY A 2 -7.78 -17.27 -11.63
C GLY A 2 -6.95 -18.08 -10.62
N ALA A 3 -5.64 -17.81 -10.50
CA ALA A 3 -4.78 -18.51 -9.54
C ALA A 3 -5.03 -18.16 -8.05
N ARG A 4 -5.71 -17.04 -7.76
CA ARG A 4 -6.05 -16.58 -6.40
C ARG A 4 -7.40 -17.12 -5.94
N GLU A 5 -8.39 -17.12 -6.83
CA GLU A 5 -9.79 -17.43 -6.51
C GLU A 5 -10.12 -18.92 -6.64
N GLN A 6 -9.56 -19.62 -7.64
CA GLN A 6 -9.86 -21.04 -7.90
C GLN A 6 -8.58 -21.82 -8.22
N PRO A 7 -7.73 -22.09 -7.21
CA PRO A 7 -6.47 -22.81 -7.41
C PRO A 7 -6.70 -24.19 -8.03
N LEU A 8 -7.65 -24.98 -7.51
CA LEU A 8 -7.99 -26.31 -8.04
C LEU A 8 -8.35 -26.29 -9.53
N ARG A 9 -9.06 -25.26 -10.00
CA ARG A 9 -9.44 -25.10 -11.41
C ARG A 9 -8.23 -24.79 -12.30
N MET A 10 -7.30 -23.97 -11.82
CA MET A 10 -6.06 -23.68 -12.54
C MET A 10 -5.14 -24.91 -12.61
N ALA A 11 -5.07 -25.70 -11.54
CA ALA A 11 -4.33 -26.96 -11.54
C ALA A 11 -4.91 -27.97 -12.54
N ALA A 12 -6.24 -28.07 -12.64
CA ALA A 12 -6.92 -28.93 -13.62
C ALA A 12 -6.65 -28.51 -15.08
N LEU A 13 -6.39 -27.23 -15.33
CA LEU A 13 -6.00 -26.69 -16.64
C LEU A 13 -4.50 -26.88 -16.94
N GLY A 14 -3.75 -27.59 -16.09
CA GLY A 14 -2.31 -27.84 -16.26
C GLY A 14 -1.40 -26.72 -15.76
N TYR A 15 -1.93 -25.65 -15.16
CA TYR A 15 -1.10 -24.58 -14.60
C TYR A 15 -0.53 -24.95 -13.23
N SER A 16 0.79 -24.86 -13.09
CA SER A 16 1.46 -24.97 -11.80
C SER A 16 1.30 -23.70 -10.97
N ILE A 17 0.32 -23.68 -10.05
CA ILE A 17 0.06 -22.55 -9.14
C ILE A 17 1.31 -22.19 -8.32
N ALA A 18 2.10 -23.20 -7.93
CA ALA A 18 3.33 -23.01 -7.18
C ALA A 18 4.32 -22.09 -7.92
N ARG A 19 4.55 -22.29 -9.23
CA ARG A 19 5.46 -21.45 -10.03
C ARG A 19 4.93 -20.03 -10.20
N ILE A 20 3.62 -19.86 -10.35
CA ILE A 20 2.99 -18.54 -10.43
C ILE A 20 3.17 -17.77 -9.12
N ARG A 21 2.96 -18.44 -7.97
CA ARG A 21 3.16 -17.82 -6.65
C ARG A 21 4.63 -17.52 -6.38
N LEU A 22 5.54 -18.44 -6.72
CA LEU A 22 6.98 -18.22 -6.63
C LEU A 22 7.43 -17.03 -7.48
N GLY A 23 7.00 -16.96 -8.74
CA GLY A 23 7.33 -15.83 -9.61
C GLY A 23 6.82 -14.50 -9.06
N ALA A 24 5.59 -14.47 -8.53
CA ALA A 24 5.05 -13.27 -7.88
C ALA A 24 5.83 -12.89 -6.61
N MET A 25 6.24 -13.87 -5.80
CA MET A 25 7.00 -13.64 -4.57
C MET A 25 8.43 -13.19 -4.84
N LEU A 26 9.08 -13.73 -5.87
CA LEU A 26 10.40 -13.28 -6.33
C LEU A 26 10.34 -11.87 -6.89
N ALA A 27 9.33 -11.54 -7.70
CA ALA A 27 9.16 -10.19 -8.23
C ALA A 27 8.89 -9.17 -7.11
N ALA A 28 7.97 -9.47 -6.19
CA ALA A 28 7.67 -8.60 -5.06
C ALA A 28 8.86 -8.47 -4.10
N GLY A 29 9.54 -9.57 -3.78
CA GLY A 29 10.72 -9.57 -2.93
C GLY A 29 11.90 -8.83 -3.57
N GLY A 30 12.09 -8.95 -4.88
CA GLY A 30 13.10 -8.20 -5.62
C GLY A 30 12.86 -6.70 -5.58
N LEU A 31 11.61 -6.27 -5.80
CA LEU A 31 11.23 -4.85 -5.70
C LEU A 31 11.38 -4.32 -4.26
N ALA A 32 10.93 -5.07 -3.26
CA ALA A 32 11.07 -4.70 -1.86
C ALA A 32 12.54 -4.62 -1.42
N GLY A 33 13.36 -5.57 -1.86
CA GLY A 33 14.81 -5.58 -1.61
C GLY A 33 15.53 -4.41 -2.26
N ALA A 34 15.20 -4.10 -3.53
CA ALA A 34 15.75 -2.94 -4.23
C ALA A 34 15.36 -1.61 -3.55
N ALA A 35 14.09 -1.48 -3.14
CA ALA A 35 13.62 -0.30 -2.41
C ALA A 35 14.32 -0.15 -1.04
N GLY A 36 14.47 -1.25 -0.29
CA GLY A 36 15.18 -1.26 0.99
C GLY A 36 16.67 -0.95 0.85
N ALA A 37 17.32 -1.47 -0.20
CA ALA A 37 18.71 -1.16 -0.50
C ALA A 37 18.92 0.32 -0.83
N LEU A 38 17.94 0.99 -1.45
CA LEU A 38 17.98 2.41 -1.78
C LEU A 38 17.74 3.34 -0.57
N TYR A 39 17.02 2.85 0.44
CA TYR A 39 16.66 3.61 1.64
C TYR A 39 17.84 4.32 2.36
N PRO A 40 18.96 3.63 2.69
CA PRO A 40 20.11 4.28 3.35
C PRO A 40 20.80 5.32 2.47
N PHE A 41 20.83 5.12 1.15
CA PHE A 41 21.40 6.11 0.22
C PHE A 41 20.58 7.40 0.15
N LEU A 42 19.25 7.30 0.28
CA LEU A 42 18.35 8.45 0.33
C LEU A 42 18.44 9.21 1.65
N HIS A 43 18.56 8.50 2.77
CA HIS A 43 18.49 9.11 4.11
C HIS A 43 19.87 9.48 4.67
N LEU A 44 20.96 9.00 4.08
CA LEU A 44 22.36 9.19 4.51
C LEU A 44 22.65 8.80 5.98
N TYR A 45 21.68 8.24 6.67
CA TYR A 45 21.72 7.91 8.08
C TYR A 45 20.83 6.69 8.35
N VAL A 46 21.38 5.73 9.11
CA VAL A 46 20.67 4.54 9.58
C VAL A 46 20.86 4.46 11.08
N GLY A 47 19.80 4.76 11.82
CA GLY A 47 19.77 4.65 13.29
C GLY A 47 18.88 3.51 13.78
N PRO A 48 18.93 3.13 15.07
CA PRO A 48 18.10 2.07 15.65
C PRO A 48 16.59 2.26 15.46
N GLN A 49 16.16 3.50 15.27
CA GLN A 49 14.76 3.86 14.95
C GLN A 49 14.27 3.23 13.64
N SER A 50 15.15 3.03 12.66
CA SER A 50 14.81 2.37 11.38
C SER A 50 14.57 0.86 11.52
N LEU A 51 15.09 0.24 12.58
CA LEU A 51 14.88 -1.17 12.93
C LEU A 51 13.76 -1.36 13.95
N HIS A 52 13.17 -0.26 14.43
CA HIS A 52 12.09 -0.29 15.39
C HIS A 52 10.80 -0.78 14.71
N TRP A 53 9.96 -1.52 15.45
CA TRP A 53 8.70 -2.07 14.93
C TRP A 53 7.77 -1.00 14.35
N SER A 54 7.88 0.25 14.83
CA SER A 54 7.10 1.39 14.33
C SER A 54 7.33 1.67 12.85
N PHE A 55 8.51 1.35 12.31
CA PHE A 55 8.79 1.46 10.88
C PHE A 55 7.95 0.47 10.06
N SER A 56 7.78 -0.76 10.54
CA SER A 56 6.88 -1.73 9.91
C SER A 56 5.42 -1.30 10.00
N ALA A 57 5.02 -0.66 11.10
CA ALA A 57 3.66 -0.14 11.28
C ALA A 57 3.32 0.98 10.27
N SER A 58 4.25 1.90 10.01
CA SER A 58 4.02 2.97 9.03
C SER A 58 3.82 2.41 7.61
N MET A 59 4.54 1.35 7.22
CA MET A 59 4.33 0.68 5.94
C MET A 59 2.94 0.05 5.80
N VAL A 60 2.41 -0.55 6.87
CA VAL A 60 1.02 -1.07 6.88
C VAL A 60 0.02 0.08 6.75
N ILE A 61 0.24 1.18 7.46
CA ILE A 61 -0.61 2.38 7.39
C ILE A 61 -0.66 2.93 5.96
N MET A 62 0.50 3.10 5.30
CA MET A 62 0.59 3.53 3.90
C MET A 62 -0.27 2.65 2.98
N LEU A 63 -0.19 1.32 3.14
CA LEU A 63 -0.94 0.37 2.33
C LEU A 63 -2.45 0.47 2.55
N VAL A 64 -2.88 0.59 3.81
CA VAL A 64 -4.30 0.67 4.17
C VAL A 64 -4.91 1.99 3.71
N ILE A 65 -4.20 3.11 3.85
CA ILE A 65 -4.63 4.42 3.32
C ILE A 65 -4.87 4.34 1.81
N GLY A 66 -3.97 3.64 1.10
CA GLY A 66 -4.08 3.41 -0.34
C GLY A 66 -5.27 2.53 -0.76
N GLY A 67 -5.59 1.53 0.07
CA GLY A 67 -6.63 0.53 -0.16
C GLY A 67 -6.06 -0.82 -0.63
N THR A 68 -6.61 -1.91 -0.09
CA THR A 68 -6.09 -3.30 -0.28
C THR A 68 -6.39 -3.93 -1.65
N GLY A 69 -7.17 -3.23 -2.50
CA GLY A 69 -7.68 -3.77 -3.76
C GLY A 69 -6.93 -3.35 -5.04
N SER A 70 -5.95 -2.43 -4.96
CA SER A 70 -5.30 -1.87 -6.14
C SER A 70 -3.82 -1.56 -5.92
N LEU A 71 -2.96 -1.98 -6.86
CA LEU A 71 -1.54 -1.58 -6.91
C LEU A 71 -1.38 -0.06 -6.97
N TRP A 72 -2.26 0.63 -7.70
CA TRP A 72 -2.28 2.09 -7.76
C TRP A 72 -2.68 2.73 -6.43
N GLY A 73 -3.50 2.04 -5.64
CA GLY A 73 -3.85 2.48 -4.29
C GLY A 73 -2.63 2.52 -3.38
N ALA A 74 -1.81 1.48 -3.39
CA ALA A 74 -0.58 1.43 -2.59
C ALA A 74 0.38 2.59 -2.90
N TYR A 75 0.56 2.94 -4.18
CA TYR A 75 1.36 4.09 -4.59
C TYR A 75 0.78 5.44 -4.13
N LEU A 76 -0.54 5.63 -4.26
CA LEU A 76 -1.18 6.87 -3.84
C LEU A 76 -1.16 7.02 -2.31
N GLY A 77 -1.41 5.92 -1.59
CA GLY A 77 -1.41 5.88 -0.13
C GLY A 77 -0.04 6.15 0.47
N SER A 78 1.02 5.59 -0.11
CA SER A 78 2.39 5.88 0.32
C SER A 78 2.78 7.33 0.02
N ALA A 79 2.42 7.88 -1.13
CA ALA A 79 2.68 9.28 -1.47
C ALA A 79 1.98 10.26 -0.52
N VAL A 80 0.69 10.04 -0.24
CA VAL A 80 -0.09 10.88 0.68
C VAL A 80 0.45 10.79 2.09
N TYR A 81 0.70 9.57 2.59
CA TYR A 81 1.24 9.39 3.93
C TYR A 81 2.62 10.02 4.07
N LEU A 82 3.50 9.86 3.07
CA LEU A 82 4.84 10.43 3.10
C LEU A 82 4.80 11.97 3.09
N ALA A 83 4.01 12.58 2.19
CA ALA A 83 3.86 14.04 2.14
C ALA A 83 3.33 14.60 3.46
N LEU A 84 2.35 13.91 4.03
CA LEU A 84 1.78 14.25 5.33
C LEU A 84 2.82 14.11 6.45
N GLN A 85 3.54 12.99 6.51
CA GLN A 85 4.61 12.76 7.48
C GLN A 85 5.65 13.88 7.38
N THR A 86 6.12 14.21 6.19
CA THR A 86 7.10 15.28 5.99
C THR A 86 6.58 16.63 6.49
N TYR A 87 5.31 16.95 6.24
CA TYR A 87 4.70 18.20 6.69
C TYR A 87 4.52 18.25 8.22
N LEU A 88 4.02 17.17 8.82
CA LEU A 88 3.78 17.08 10.26
C LEU A 88 5.06 16.99 11.08
N SER A 89 6.07 16.25 10.60
CA SER A 89 7.38 16.19 11.24
C SER A 89 8.08 17.55 11.28
N ALA A 90 7.79 18.45 10.32
CA ALA A 90 8.32 19.81 10.32
C ALA A 90 7.65 20.74 11.36
N HIS A 91 6.43 20.43 11.81
CA HIS A 91 5.64 21.30 12.70
C HIS A 91 5.43 20.71 14.11
N THR A 92 5.64 19.42 14.33
CA THR A 92 5.28 18.76 15.59
C THR A 92 6.15 17.55 15.91
N ASP A 93 6.81 17.56 17.08
CA ASP A 93 7.63 16.42 17.57
C ASP A 93 6.79 15.15 17.81
N ARG A 94 5.50 15.29 18.15
CA ARG A 94 4.54 14.19 18.39
C ARG A 94 3.73 13.79 17.15
N TRP A 95 4.30 13.97 15.95
CA TRP A 95 3.65 13.61 14.68
C TRP A 95 3.11 12.15 14.59
N PRO A 96 3.66 11.11 15.27
CA PRO A 96 3.13 9.75 15.14
C PRO A 96 1.71 9.60 15.69
N LEU A 97 1.35 10.39 16.71
CA LEU A 97 -0.01 10.40 17.28
C LEU A 97 -1.02 10.97 16.29
N LEU A 98 -0.66 12.07 15.62
CA LEU A 98 -1.50 12.70 14.61
C LEU A 98 -1.63 11.82 13.35
N ALA A 99 -0.53 11.17 12.94
CA ALA A 99 -0.55 10.20 11.84
C ALA A 99 -1.47 9.00 12.16
N GLY A 100 -1.42 8.48 13.38
CA GLY A 100 -2.33 7.43 13.85
C GLY A 100 -3.79 7.89 13.89
N GLY A 101 -4.06 9.11 14.35
CA GLY A 101 -5.40 9.71 14.34
C GLY A 101 -5.96 9.87 12.93
N LEU A 102 -5.16 10.37 11.98
CA LEU A 102 -5.59 10.47 10.60
C LEU A 102 -5.80 9.09 9.97
N PHE A 103 -4.94 8.12 10.29
CA PHE A 103 -5.12 6.74 9.86
C PHE A 103 -6.49 6.19 10.29
N VAL A 104 -6.86 6.35 11.57
CA VAL A 104 -8.17 5.94 12.09
C VAL A 104 -9.29 6.67 11.33
N LEU A 105 -9.14 7.97 11.10
CA LEU A 105 -10.13 8.78 10.38
C LEU A 105 -10.33 8.27 8.94
N ILE A 106 -9.25 8.00 8.20
CA ILE A 106 -9.30 7.50 6.82
C ILE A 106 -9.94 6.12 6.78
N VAL A 107 -9.60 5.22 7.71
CA VAL A 107 -10.19 3.87 7.76
C VAL A 107 -11.69 3.92 8.06
N LEU A 108 -12.11 4.82 8.96
CA LEU A 108 -13.53 4.98 9.32
C LEU A 108 -14.35 5.63 8.21
N LEU A 109 -13.81 6.66 7.54
CA LEU A 109 -14.53 7.41 6.52
C LEU A 109 -14.47 6.76 5.12
N LEU A 110 -13.35 6.11 4.78
CA LEU A 110 -13.09 5.51 3.48
C LEU A 110 -12.70 4.01 3.64
N PRO A 111 -13.66 3.11 3.88
CA PRO A 111 -13.39 1.68 4.12
C PRO A 111 -12.82 0.93 2.90
N GLN A 112 -12.89 1.51 1.70
CA GLN A 112 -12.21 0.96 0.51
C GLN A 112 -10.85 1.61 0.21
N GLY A 113 -10.38 2.52 1.06
CA GLY A 113 -9.19 3.34 0.84
C GLY A 113 -9.36 4.38 -0.26
N LEU A 114 -8.32 5.19 -0.49
CA LEU A 114 -8.32 6.25 -1.50
C LEU A 114 -8.60 5.71 -2.91
N ALA A 115 -8.05 4.55 -3.26
CA ALA A 115 -8.29 3.93 -4.57
C ALA A 115 -9.73 3.47 -4.77
N GLY A 116 -10.39 2.94 -3.72
CA GLY A 116 -11.78 2.52 -3.79
C GLY A 116 -12.75 3.69 -3.92
N GLY A 117 -12.47 4.81 -3.22
CA GLY A 117 -13.24 6.05 -3.34
C GLY A 117 -13.16 6.66 -4.74
N LEU A 118 -11.95 6.75 -5.31
CA LEU A 118 -11.74 7.27 -6.66
C LEU A 118 -12.34 6.36 -7.75
N ALA A 119 -12.16 5.04 -7.63
CA ALA A 119 -12.74 4.09 -8.57
C ALA A 119 -14.28 4.03 -8.47
N GLY A 120 -14.85 4.16 -7.26
CA GLY A 120 -16.28 4.24 -7.04
C GLY A 120 -16.92 5.52 -7.58
N GLY A 121 -16.24 6.66 -7.43
CA GLY A 121 -16.64 7.95 -8.01
C GLY A 121 -16.59 7.96 -9.53
N ALA A 122 -15.50 7.43 -10.11
CA ALA A 122 -15.34 7.31 -11.57
C ALA A 122 -16.40 6.40 -12.20
N ARG A 123 -16.75 5.28 -11.56
CA ARG A 123 -17.84 4.39 -12.02
C ARG A 123 -19.22 5.04 -11.93
N ARG A 124 -19.47 5.90 -10.94
CA ARG A 124 -20.73 6.67 -10.83
C ARG A 124 -20.82 7.77 -11.90
N LEU A 125 -19.73 8.44 -12.22
CA LEU A 125 -19.65 9.45 -13.28
C LEU A 125 -19.77 8.86 -14.69
N LEU A 126 -19.12 7.71 -14.94
CA LEU A 126 -19.22 7.03 -16.23
C LEU A 126 -20.63 6.45 -16.48
N ARG A 127 -21.35 6.02 -15.44
CA ARG A 127 -22.77 5.61 -15.57
C ARG A 127 -23.72 6.78 -15.88
N ARG A 128 -23.34 8.03 -15.57
CA ARG A 128 -24.14 9.23 -15.91
C ARG A 128 -23.89 9.76 -17.32
N ARG A 129 -22.84 9.31 -18.02
CA ARG A 129 -22.54 9.68 -19.41
C ARG A 129 -23.07 8.68 -20.45
N GLY A 130 -23.67 7.57 -20.00
CA GLY A 130 -24.28 6.54 -20.85
C GLY A 130 -25.81 6.47 -20.77
N ALA A 131 -26.46 7.48 -20.19
CA ALA A 131 -27.91 7.70 -20.20
C ALA A 131 -28.16 9.12 -20.72
#